data_AF-A0A970Q3I2-F1
#
_entry.id   AF-A0A970Q3I2-F1
#
_cell.length_a   1.000
_cell.length_b   1.000
_cell.length_c   1.000
_cell.angle_alpha   90.00
_cell.angle_beta   90.00
_cell.angle_gamma   90.00
#
_symmetry.space_group_name_H-M   'P 1'
#
loop_
_entity.id
_entity.type
_entity.pdbx_description
1 polymer ?
#
loop_
_entity_poly.entity_id
_entity_poly.type
_entity_poly.pdbx_seq_one_letter_code
_entity_poly.pdbx_strand_id
1 'polypeptide(L)'
;TVLIKQGKIMEENLSQVRFTGEELLRELRAKNVFNLADVEFALLETTGEINVMLKSDKIPVTPRHLERRVAPQSEPQTVIYDGNILDEPLAALGLNAHWVRTQLEKAGVALENVFIGQADSNGELYMDLFDDAVQLPQSKVKELLYASLEKSQADLASFALETQNDGAKAMYQDNAERLKKVTENIKPYLLR
;
A
#
# COMPACT_ATOMS: atom_id res chain seq x y z
N THR A 1 34.00 -6.27 -1.52
CA THR A 1 34.60 -7.26 -0.60
C THR A 1 33.53 -8.00 0.17
N VAL A 2 33.57 -9.33 0.22
CA VAL A 2 32.57 -10.12 0.97
C VAL A 2 32.84 -10.01 2.46
N LEU A 3 31.88 -9.52 3.24
CA LEU A 3 32.00 -9.35 4.69
C LEU A 3 31.29 -10.46 5.48
N ILE A 4 30.18 -10.99 4.94
CA ILE A 4 29.46 -12.13 5.52
C ILE A 4 29.21 -13.15 4.40
N LYS A 5 29.44 -14.44 4.68
CA LYS A 5 29.15 -15.55 3.78
C LYS A 5 28.58 -16.73 4.57
N GLN A 6 27.43 -17.26 4.14
CA GLN A 6 26.73 -18.35 4.83
C GLN A 6 26.47 -18.03 6.32
N GLY A 7 26.09 -16.78 6.59
CA GLY A 7 25.84 -16.26 7.93
C GLY A 7 27.06 -16.15 8.85
N LYS A 8 28.27 -16.31 8.33
CA LYS A 8 29.52 -16.13 9.08
C LYS A 8 30.23 -14.85 8.64
N ILE A 9 30.76 -14.09 9.60
CA ILE A 9 31.61 -12.94 9.35
C ILE A 9 32.93 -13.43 8.74
N MET A 10 33.46 -12.70 7.77
CA MET A 10 34.75 -12.96 7.13
C MET A 10 35.80 -12.01 7.75
N GLU A 11 36.34 -12.34 8.92
CA GLU A 11 37.19 -11.43 9.72
C GLU A 11 38.44 -10.98 8.97
N GLU A 12 39.02 -11.87 8.15
CA GLU A 12 40.17 -11.52 7.28
C GLU A 12 39.80 -10.39 6.32
N ASN A 13 38.62 -10.46 5.71
CA ASN A 13 38.14 -9.45 4.77
C ASN A 13 37.83 -8.13 5.48
N LEU A 14 37.22 -8.17 6.66
CA LEU A 14 37.01 -6.99 7.49
C LEU A 14 38.34 -6.30 7.80
N SER A 15 39.36 -7.06 8.18
CA SER A 15 40.71 -6.53 8.45
C SER A 15 41.33 -5.87 7.22
N GLN A 16 41.23 -6.51 6.04
CA GLN A 16 41.75 -5.97 4.78
C GLN A 16 41.12 -4.63 4.40
N VAL A 17 39.82 -4.47 4.66
CA VAL A 17 39.10 -3.22 4.38
C VAL A 17 39.06 -2.27 5.57
N ARG A 18 39.80 -2.57 6.65
CA ARG A 18 39.84 -1.79 7.91
C ARG A 18 38.45 -1.50 8.49
N PHE A 19 37.58 -2.49 8.39
CA PHE A 19 36.19 -2.40 8.81
C PHE A 19 36.01 -3.17 10.11
N THR A 20 35.48 -2.52 11.13
CA THR A 20 35.28 -3.13 12.44
C THR A 20 33.95 -3.88 12.51
N GLY A 21 33.83 -4.80 13.49
CA GLY A 21 32.55 -5.46 13.77
C GLY A 21 31.45 -4.46 14.16
N GLU A 22 31.80 -3.39 14.87
CA GLU A 22 30.83 -2.34 15.25
C GLU A 22 30.32 -1.55 14.04
N GLU A 23 31.19 -1.23 13.09
CA GLU A 23 30.81 -0.59 11.82
C GLU A 23 29.92 -1.51 11.00
N LEU A 24 30.23 -2.81 10.92
CA LEU A 24 29.35 -3.81 10.28
C LEU A 24 27.96 -3.82 10.90
N LEU A 25 27.87 -3.91 12.23
CA LEU A 25 26.56 -3.90 12.91
C LEU A 25 25.83 -2.56 12.78
N ARG A 26 26.54 -1.43 12.63
CA ARG A 26 25.94 -0.12 12.35
C ARG A 26 25.34 -0.08 10.95
N GLU A 27 26.08 -0.51 9.95
CA GLU A 27 25.63 -0.53 8.55
C GLU A 27 24.48 -1.52 8.33
N LEU A 28 24.51 -2.69 8.97
CA LEU A 28 23.39 -3.63 8.94
C LEU A 28 22.11 -2.98 9.49
N ARG A 29 22.19 -2.25 10.62
CA ARG A 29 21.05 -1.54 11.21
C ARG A 29 20.56 -0.39 10.34
N ALA A 30 21.47 0.34 9.68
CA ALA A 30 21.10 1.37 8.71
C ALA A 30 20.27 0.78 7.55
N LYS A 31 20.41 -0.53 7.27
CA LYS A 31 19.60 -1.28 6.30
C LYS A 31 18.45 -2.07 6.93
N ASN A 32 18.00 -1.69 8.12
CA ASN A 32 16.93 -2.33 8.89
C ASN A 32 17.20 -3.80 9.30
N VAL A 33 18.47 -4.22 9.33
CA VAL A 33 18.87 -5.56 9.77
C VAL A 33 19.51 -5.48 11.16
N PHE A 34 18.70 -5.72 12.19
CA PHE A 34 19.15 -5.63 13.59
C PHE A 34 19.82 -6.91 14.10
N ASN A 35 19.39 -8.07 13.62
CA ASN A 35 19.97 -9.35 14.02
C ASN A 35 20.99 -9.82 12.97
N LEU A 36 22.25 -9.91 13.37
CA LEU A 36 23.29 -10.51 12.51
C LEU A 36 22.93 -11.95 12.07
N ALA A 37 22.26 -12.70 12.94
CA ALA A 37 21.85 -14.08 12.67
C ALA A 37 20.86 -14.21 11.50
N ASP A 38 20.20 -13.12 11.10
CA ASP A 38 19.26 -13.11 9.98
C ASP A 38 19.96 -12.90 8.62
N VAL A 39 21.26 -12.56 8.61
CA VAL A 39 22.05 -12.32 7.39
C VAL A 39 22.61 -13.64 6.85
N GLU A 40 22.43 -13.86 5.54
CA GLU A 40 23.05 -14.97 4.80
C GLU A 40 24.35 -14.51 4.11
N PHE A 41 24.33 -13.32 3.53
CA PHE A 41 25.47 -12.76 2.78
C PHE A 41 25.51 -11.23 2.90
N ALA A 42 26.72 -10.67 2.98
CA ALA A 42 26.92 -9.22 2.93
C ALA A 42 28.16 -8.87 2.10
N LEU A 43 28.01 -7.86 1.25
CA LEU A 43 29.04 -7.38 0.33
C LEU A 43 29.28 -5.89 0.55
N LEU A 44 30.53 -5.50 0.78
CA LEU A 44 30.97 -4.12 0.74
C LEU A 44 31.27 -3.73 -0.72
N GLU A 45 30.52 -2.78 -1.26
CA GLU A 45 30.72 -2.21 -2.58
C GLU A 45 31.89 -1.22 -2.60
N THR A 46 32.38 -0.87 -3.80
CA THR A 46 33.45 0.13 -3.97
C THR A 46 33.04 1.53 -3.51
N THR A 47 31.74 1.81 -3.45
CA THR A 47 31.17 3.05 -2.90
C THR A 47 31.30 3.16 -1.38
N GLY A 48 31.62 2.05 -0.70
CA GLY A 48 31.57 1.95 0.76
C GLY A 48 30.22 1.50 1.31
N GLU A 49 29.21 1.31 0.46
CA GLU A 49 27.91 0.78 0.89
C GLU A 49 27.96 -0.73 1.10
N ILE A 50 27.22 -1.22 2.10
CA ILE A 50 27.04 -2.66 2.31
C ILE A 50 25.72 -3.13 1.69
N ASN A 51 25.77 -4.09 0.77
CA ASN A 51 24.58 -4.81 0.32
C ASN A 51 24.39 -6.08 1.15
N VAL A 52 23.15 -6.34 1.59
CA VAL A 52 22.81 -7.40 2.53
C VAL A 52 21.76 -8.31 1.91
N MET A 53 21.99 -9.62 2.02
CA MET A 53 21.02 -10.65 1.69
C MET A 53 20.63 -11.37 2.98
N LEU A 54 19.34 -11.37 3.29
CA LEU A 54 18.77 -12.10 4.42
C LEU A 54 18.68 -13.59 4.10
N LYS A 55 18.61 -14.41 5.16
CA LYS A 55 18.23 -15.82 5.07
C LYS A 55 16.82 -15.96 4.50
N SER A 56 16.57 -17.06 3.79
CA SER A 56 15.32 -17.28 3.05
C SER A 56 14.07 -17.23 3.92
N ASP A 57 14.15 -17.68 5.17
CA ASP A 57 13.07 -17.66 6.17
C ASP A 57 12.90 -16.29 6.86
N LYS A 58 13.79 -15.33 6.58
CA LYS A 58 13.78 -13.96 7.12
C LYS A 58 13.40 -12.91 6.08
N ILE A 59 13.23 -13.29 4.81
CA ILE A 59 12.79 -12.38 3.75
C ILE A 59 11.33 -12.00 4.00
N PRO A 60 10.97 -10.70 3.96
CA PRO A 60 9.58 -10.26 4.07
C PRO A 60 8.67 -10.91 3.01
N VAL A 61 7.45 -11.29 3.42
CA VAL A 61 6.46 -11.83 2.50
C VAL A 61 6.00 -10.75 1.51
N THR A 62 5.94 -11.11 0.23
CA THR A 62 5.38 -10.24 -0.82
C THR A 62 3.97 -10.71 -1.17
N PRO A 63 3.10 -9.86 -1.75
CA PRO A 63 1.79 -10.30 -2.23
C PRO A 63 1.87 -11.51 -3.18
N ARG A 64 2.93 -11.60 -3.98
CA ARG A 64 3.20 -12.73 -4.86
C ARG A 64 3.45 -14.04 -4.10
N HIS A 65 4.10 -14.01 -2.94
CA HIS A 65 4.27 -15.19 -2.08
C HIS A 65 2.94 -15.72 -1.54
N LEU A 66 1.92 -14.86 -1.44
CA LEU A 66 0.58 -15.19 -0.95
C LEU A 66 -0.42 -15.46 -2.08
N GLU A 67 0.04 -15.52 -3.34
CA GLU A 67 -0.81 -15.62 -4.53
C GLU A 67 -1.89 -14.51 -4.60
N ARG A 68 -1.66 -13.38 -3.91
CA ARG A 68 -2.58 -12.27 -3.83
C ARG A 68 -2.30 -11.29 -4.96
N ARG A 69 -3.31 -11.00 -5.77
CA ARG A 69 -3.28 -9.87 -6.71
C ARG A 69 -3.43 -8.56 -5.93
N VAL A 70 -2.57 -7.60 -6.24
CA VAL A 70 -2.63 -6.24 -5.74
C VAL A 70 -2.78 -5.28 -6.92
N ALA A 71 -3.53 -4.21 -6.74
CA ALA A 71 -3.65 -3.17 -7.75
C ALA A 71 -2.28 -2.50 -7.99
N PRO A 72 -1.95 -2.13 -9.24
CA PRO A 72 -0.82 -1.23 -9.50
C PRO A 72 -1.00 0.06 -8.71
N GLN A 73 0.08 0.55 -8.11
CA GLN A 73 0.09 1.82 -7.40
C GLN A 73 1.10 2.75 -8.07
N SER A 74 0.65 3.97 -8.39
CA SER A 74 1.55 5.06 -8.81
C SER A 74 1.95 5.89 -7.60
N GLU A 75 3.03 6.67 -7.72
CA GLU A 75 3.39 7.62 -6.68
C GLU A 75 2.24 8.59 -6.38
N PRO A 76 1.98 8.92 -5.11
CA PRO A 76 1.05 9.98 -4.77
C PRO A 76 1.62 11.32 -5.24
N GLN A 77 0.73 12.22 -5.66
CA GLN A 77 1.06 13.58 -6.07
C GLN A 77 0.65 14.56 -4.98
N THR A 78 1.52 15.49 -4.62
CA THR A 78 1.15 16.61 -3.75
C THR A 78 0.27 17.57 -4.54
N VAL A 79 -0.97 17.74 -4.09
CA VAL A 79 -2.01 18.55 -4.76
C VAL A 79 -2.46 19.76 -3.92
N ILE A 80 -2.11 19.78 -2.63
CA ILE A 80 -2.26 20.95 -1.77
C ILE A 80 -0.93 21.15 -1.03
N TYR A 81 -0.46 22.40 -0.96
CA TYR A 81 0.68 22.78 -0.15
C TYR A 81 0.47 24.17 0.46
N ASP A 82 0.62 24.28 1.77
CA ASP A 82 0.49 25.53 2.54
C ASP A 82 -0.81 26.30 2.20
N GLY A 83 -1.94 25.58 2.24
CA GLY A 83 -3.25 26.14 1.91
C GLY A 83 -3.49 26.48 0.44
N ASN A 84 -2.60 26.09 -0.48
CA ASN A 84 -2.72 26.37 -1.91
C ASN A 84 -2.92 25.10 -2.73
N ILE A 85 -3.86 25.12 -3.68
CA ILE A 85 -4.07 24.02 -4.63
C ILE A 85 -3.00 24.08 -5.73
N LEU A 86 -2.39 22.94 -6.02
CA LEU A 86 -1.41 22.77 -7.09
C LEU A 86 -2.09 22.14 -8.31
N ASP A 87 -2.28 22.92 -9.37
CA ASP A 87 -3.03 22.48 -10.56
C ASP A 87 -2.25 21.49 -11.45
N GLU A 88 -0.93 21.65 -11.60
CA GLU A 88 -0.13 20.77 -12.46
C GLU A 88 -0.13 19.31 -11.98
N PRO A 89 0.11 19.00 -10.68
CA PRO A 89 0.03 17.63 -10.20
C PRO A 89 -1.40 17.04 -10.26
N LEU A 90 -2.43 17.88 -10.12
CA LEU A 90 -3.82 17.46 -10.32
C LEU A 90 -4.09 17.03 -11.76
N ALA A 91 -3.64 17.84 -12.73
CA ALA A 91 -3.81 17.55 -14.14
C ALA A 91 -3.10 16.24 -14.55
N ALA A 92 -1.93 15.95 -13.96
CA ALA A 92 -1.21 14.70 -14.16
C ALA A 92 -2.01 13.46 -13.69
N LEU A 93 -2.88 13.62 -12.68
CA LEU A 93 -3.81 12.60 -12.20
C LEU A 93 -5.16 12.61 -12.94
N GLY A 94 -5.35 13.50 -13.92
CA GLY A 94 -6.66 13.70 -14.56
C GLY A 94 -7.71 14.33 -13.64
N LEU A 95 -7.26 14.98 -12.56
CA LEU A 95 -8.09 15.66 -11.57
C LEU A 95 -8.05 17.18 -11.81
N ASN A 96 -8.90 17.92 -11.09
CA ASN A 96 -8.96 19.36 -11.15
C ASN A 96 -9.20 19.97 -9.76
N ALA A 97 -9.05 21.29 -9.64
CA ALA A 97 -9.27 21.99 -8.38
C ALA A 97 -10.68 21.80 -7.80
N HIS A 98 -11.70 21.58 -8.64
CA HIS A 98 -13.06 21.31 -8.16
C HIS A 98 -13.16 19.96 -7.41
N TRP A 99 -12.43 18.94 -7.87
CA TRP A 99 -12.32 17.67 -7.15
C TRP A 99 -11.73 17.88 -5.74
N VAL A 100 -10.66 18.68 -5.62
CA VAL A 100 -10.06 18.99 -4.31
C VAL A 100 -11.06 19.67 -3.37
N ARG A 101 -11.76 20.70 -3.87
CA ARG A 101 -12.80 21.40 -3.08
C ARG A 101 -13.89 20.44 -2.60
N THR A 102 -14.31 19.50 -3.45
CA THR A 102 -15.28 18.47 -3.07
C THR A 102 -14.76 17.56 -1.95
N GLN A 103 -13.47 17.21 -1.95
CA GLN A 103 -12.88 16.40 -0.87
C GLN A 103 -12.80 17.18 0.44
N LEU A 104 -12.39 18.45 0.37
CA LEU A 104 -12.35 19.36 1.53
C LEU A 104 -13.72 19.53 2.17
N GLU A 105 -14.76 19.77 1.36
CA GLU A 105 -16.15 19.87 1.83
C GLU A 105 -16.64 18.60 2.52
N LYS A 106 -16.35 17.43 1.95
CA LYS A 106 -16.69 16.12 2.56
C LYS A 106 -16.01 15.92 3.92
N ALA A 107 -14.77 16.42 4.05
CA ALA A 107 -14.02 16.34 5.30
C ALA A 107 -14.40 17.45 6.31
N GLY A 108 -15.14 18.48 5.88
CA GLY A 108 -15.43 19.67 6.70
C GLY A 108 -14.19 20.52 6.98
N VAL A 109 -13.21 20.49 6.08
CA VAL A 109 -11.91 21.16 6.24
C VAL A 109 -11.84 22.37 5.31
N ALA A 110 -11.42 23.52 5.84
CA ALA A 110 -11.11 24.70 5.04
C ALA A 110 -9.75 24.54 4.37
N LEU A 111 -9.61 24.98 3.11
CA LEU A 111 -8.39 24.80 2.33
C LEU A 111 -7.16 25.39 3.05
N GLU A 112 -7.31 26.58 3.62
CA GLU A 112 -6.29 27.31 4.37
C GLU A 112 -5.75 26.57 5.60
N ASN A 113 -6.49 25.57 6.10
CA ASN A 113 -6.07 24.77 7.24
C ASN A 113 -5.25 23.52 6.84
N VAL A 114 -5.09 23.27 5.55
CA VAL A 114 -4.33 22.11 5.04
C VAL A 114 -2.89 22.51 4.79
N PHE A 115 -1.95 21.88 5.51
CA PHE A 115 -0.52 22.06 5.27
C PHE A 115 -0.06 21.27 4.05
N ILE A 116 -0.38 19.98 3.98
CA ILE A 116 -0.02 19.11 2.85
C ILE A 116 -1.23 18.24 2.47
N GLY A 117 -1.55 18.20 1.19
CA GLY A 117 -2.54 17.28 0.62
C GLY A 117 -1.93 16.43 -0.47
N GLN A 118 -2.06 15.11 -0.37
CA GLN A 118 -1.56 14.15 -1.38
C GLN A 118 -2.69 13.32 -1.95
N ALA A 119 -2.80 13.29 -3.27
CA ALA A 119 -3.74 12.45 -3.99
C ALA A 119 -3.02 11.22 -4.55
N ASP A 120 -3.58 10.03 -4.35
CA ASP A 120 -3.07 8.80 -4.95
C ASP A 120 -3.80 8.42 -6.25
N SER A 121 -3.28 7.43 -6.96
CA SER A 121 -3.88 6.91 -8.20
C SER A 121 -5.24 6.23 -7.99
N ASN A 122 -5.65 6.01 -6.74
CA ASN A 122 -6.95 5.45 -6.40
C ASN A 122 -8.00 6.54 -6.10
N GLY A 123 -7.64 7.82 -6.24
CA GLY A 123 -8.51 8.95 -5.96
C GLY A 123 -8.75 9.18 -4.46
N GLU A 124 -7.84 8.73 -3.60
CA GLU A 124 -7.85 9.08 -2.18
C GLU A 124 -7.02 10.34 -1.95
N LEU A 125 -7.57 11.31 -1.20
CA LEU A 125 -6.86 12.49 -0.74
C LEU A 125 -6.47 12.28 0.71
N TYR A 126 -5.16 12.16 0.97
CA TYR A 126 -4.60 12.35 2.30
C TYR A 126 -4.44 13.85 2.56
N MET A 127 -4.73 14.29 3.78
CA MET A 127 -4.54 15.68 4.21
C MET A 127 -3.90 15.70 5.59
N ASP A 128 -2.85 16.48 5.69
CA ASP A 128 -2.21 16.90 6.91
C ASP A 128 -2.60 18.35 7.19
N LEU A 129 -3.09 18.61 8.40
CA LEU A 129 -3.60 19.92 8.79
C LEU A 129 -2.55 20.67 9.59
N PHE A 130 -2.64 22.01 9.61
CA PHE A 130 -1.80 22.82 10.50
C PHE A 130 -2.07 22.58 11.99
N ASP A 131 -3.27 22.11 12.33
CA ASP A 131 -3.63 21.76 13.70
C ASP A 131 -3.48 20.25 13.92
N ASP A 132 -2.36 19.87 14.54
CA ASP A 132 -2.02 18.48 14.87
C ASP A 132 -3.02 17.80 15.81
N ALA A 133 -3.86 18.57 16.52
CA ALA A 133 -4.88 18.01 17.40
C ALA A 133 -6.10 17.47 16.62
N VAL A 134 -6.29 17.91 15.36
CA VAL A 134 -7.41 17.49 14.54
C VAL A 134 -7.06 16.19 13.80
N GLN A 135 -7.69 15.10 14.21
CA GLN A 135 -7.60 13.83 13.48
C GLN A 135 -8.73 13.72 12.46
N LEU A 136 -8.35 13.64 11.19
CA LEU A 136 -9.31 13.38 10.12
C LEU A 136 -9.72 11.90 10.10
N PRO A 137 -11.02 11.60 9.96
CA PRO A 137 -11.47 10.22 9.85
C PRO A 137 -10.93 9.61 8.56
N GLN A 138 -10.35 8.41 8.66
CA GLN A 138 -10.00 7.65 7.46
C GLN A 138 -11.27 7.22 6.71
N SER A 139 -11.28 7.45 5.40
CA SER A 139 -12.37 7.02 4.53
C SER A 139 -12.51 5.50 4.56
N LYS A 140 -13.72 5.01 4.88
CA LYS A 140 -14.07 3.57 4.82
C LYS A 140 -14.92 3.22 3.60
N VAL A 141 -14.93 4.09 2.59
CA VAL A 141 -15.87 4.01 1.47
C VAL A 141 -15.64 2.74 0.65
N LYS A 142 -14.38 2.32 0.45
CA LYS A 142 -14.05 1.13 -0.34
C LYS A 142 -14.43 -0.16 0.36
N GLU A 143 -14.18 -0.25 1.68
CA GLU A 143 -14.58 -1.38 2.50
C GLU A 143 -16.10 -1.51 2.55
N LEU A 144 -16.81 -0.38 2.72
CA LEU A 144 -18.27 -0.35 2.70
C LEU A 144 -18.84 -0.71 1.32
N LEU A 145 -18.21 -0.25 0.24
CA LEU A 145 -18.60 -0.62 -1.13
C LEU A 145 -18.42 -2.12 -1.34
N TYR A 146 -17.27 -2.68 -0.97
CA TYR A 146 -17.00 -4.11 -1.07
C TYR A 146 -18.01 -4.93 -0.25
N ALA A 147 -18.26 -4.55 1.00
CA ALA A 147 -19.25 -5.20 1.85
C ALA A 147 -20.68 -5.11 1.27
N SER A 148 -21.03 -3.97 0.66
CA SER A 148 -22.34 -3.79 0.01
C SER A 148 -22.50 -4.68 -1.22
N LEU A 149 -21.43 -4.88 -1.99
CA LEU A 149 -21.42 -5.80 -3.13
C LEU A 149 -21.52 -7.26 -2.69
N GLU A 150 -20.79 -7.66 -1.65
CA GLU A 150 -20.91 -9.01 -1.07
C GLU A 150 -22.31 -9.27 -0.52
N LYS A 151 -22.88 -8.31 0.21
CA LYS A 151 -24.26 -8.38 0.68
C LYS A 151 -25.25 -8.54 -0.47
N SER A 152 -25.13 -7.69 -1.49
CA SER A 152 -26.02 -7.75 -2.66
C SER A 152 -25.92 -9.09 -3.39
N GLN A 153 -24.71 -9.67 -3.48
CA GLN A 153 -24.50 -10.99 -4.06
C GLN A 153 -25.15 -12.10 -3.23
N ALA A 154 -25.03 -12.03 -1.90
CA ALA A 154 -25.64 -12.99 -0.98
C ALA A 154 -27.18 -12.90 -1.02
N ASP A 155 -27.74 -11.69 -1.05
CA ASP A 155 -29.19 -11.46 -1.16
C ASP A 155 -29.75 -12.08 -2.45
N LEU A 156 -29.09 -11.86 -3.60
CA LEU A 156 -29.47 -12.48 -4.88
C LEU A 156 -29.43 -14.02 -4.80
N ALA A 157 -28.40 -14.58 -4.16
CA ALA A 157 -28.31 -16.03 -3.96
C ALA A 157 -29.45 -16.56 -3.07
N SER A 158 -29.84 -15.82 -2.02
CA SER A 158 -30.98 -16.17 -1.16
C SER A 158 -32.30 -16.15 -1.94
N PHE A 159 -32.55 -15.10 -2.72
CA PHE A 159 -33.77 -14.97 -3.52
C PHE A 159 -33.92 -16.10 -4.57
N ALA A 160 -32.81 -16.57 -5.13
CA ALA A 160 -32.81 -17.74 -6.01
C ALA A 160 -33.24 -19.03 -5.30
N LEU A 161 -32.92 -19.20 -4.02
CA LEU A 161 -33.27 -20.38 -3.23
C LEU A 161 -34.71 -20.33 -2.73
N GLU A 162 -35.23 -19.13 -2.46
CA GLU A 162 -36.57 -18.93 -1.89
C GLU A 162 -37.69 -18.91 -2.95
N THR A 163 -37.39 -18.45 -4.16
CA THR A 163 -38.40 -18.30 -5.22
C THR A 163 -38.88 -19.64 -5.78
N GLN A 164 -40.18 -19.74 -6.03
CA GLN A 164 -40.83 -20.89 -6.68
C GLN A 164 -40.98 -20.70 -8.21
N ASN A 165 -40.60 -19.55 -8.73
CA ASN A 165 -40.65 -19.26 -10.17
C ASN A 165 -39.31 -19.60 -10.83
N ASP A 166 -39.31 -20.58 -11.74
CA ASP A 166 -38.09 -21.06 -12.41
C ASP A 166 -37.36 -19.97 -13.20
N GLY A 167 -38.09 -19.05 -13.84
CA GLY A 167 -37.48 -17.93 -14.57
C GLY A 167 -36.79 -16.94 -13.65
N ALA A 168 -37.42 -16.59 -12.53
CA ALA A 168 -36.84 -15.71 -11.52
C ALA A 168 -35.64 -16.37 -10.82
N LYS A 169 -35.70 -17.69 -10.58
CA LYS A 169 -34.60 -18.47 -10.02
C LYS A 169 -33.36 -18.37 -10.90
N ALA A 170 -33.50 -18.68 -12.20
CA ALA A 170 -32.40 -18.57 -13.15
C ALA A 170 -31.84 -17.14 -13.22
N MET A 171 -32.72 -16.13 -13.28
CA MET A 171 -32.32 -14.72 -13.28
C MET A 171 -31.49 -14.33 -12.04
N TYR A 172 -31.93 -14.72 -10.84
CA TYR A 172 -31.19 -14.39 -9.61
C TYR A 172 -29.85 -15.13 -9.51
N GLN A 173 -29.79 -16.40 -9.92
CA GLN A 173 -28.55 -17.18 -9.97
C GLN A 173 -27.54 -16.53 -10.92
N ASP A 174 -27.95 -16.23 -12.14
CA ASP A 174 -27.08 -15.60 -13.15
C ASP A 174 -26.53 -14.26 -12.66
N ASN A 175 -27.37 -13.44 -12.03
CA ASN A 175 -26.93 -12.15 -11.50
C ASN A 175 -26.01 -12.29 -10.29
N ALA A 176 -26.26 -13.24 -9.38
CA ALA A 176 -25.38 -13.52 -8.26
C ALA A 176 -23.99 -13.97 -8.73
N GLU A 177 -23.92 -14.84 -9.74
CA GLU A 177 -22.65 -15.27 -10.34
C GLU A 177 -21.91 -14.14 -11.04
N ARG A 178 -22.62 -13.31 -11.82
CA ARG A 178 -22.03 -12.12 -12.46
C ARG A 178 -21.47 -11.16 -11.43
N LEU A 179 -22.23 -10.87 -10.37
CA LEU A 179 -21.80 -9.97 -9.32
C LEU A 179 -20.61 -10.53 -8.56
N LYS A 180 -20.60 -11.84 -8.27
CA LYS A 180 -19.44 -12.53 -7.66
C LYS A 180 -18.17 -12.34 -8.50
N LYS A 181 -18.24 -12.60 -9.81
CA LYS A 181 -17.10 -12.42 -10.73
C LYS A 181 -16.60 -10.98 -10.74
N VAL A 182 -17.51 -10.00 -10.76
CA VAL A 182 -17.14 -8.58 -10.70
C VAL A 182 -16.46 -8.24 -9.37
N THR A 183 -17.06 -8.65 -8.24
CA THR A 183 -16.52 -8.42 -6.89
C THR A 183 -15.13 -9.01 -6.72
N GLU A 184 -14.90 -10.24 -7.22
CA GLU A 184 -13.57 -10.89 -7.19
C GLU A 184 -12.54 -10.12 -8.03
N ASN A 185 -12.93 -9.60 -9.20
CA ASN A 185 -12.04 -8.84 -10.07
C ASN A 185 -11.65 -7.47 -9.48
N ILE A 186 -12.58 -6.80 -8.79
CA ILE A 186 -12.33 -5.47 -8.22
C ILE A 186 -11.79 -5.51 -6.78
N LYS A 187 -11.85 -6.68 -6.10
CA LYS A 187 -11.33 -6.87 -4.74
C LYS A 187 -9.91 -6.30 -4.53
N PRO A 188 -8.94 -6.51 -5.44
CA PRO A 188 -7.59 -5.94 -5.29
C PRO A 188 -7.52 -4.41 -5.26
N TYR A 189 -8.55 -3.73 -5.78
CA TYR A 189 -8.64 -2.27 -5.85
C TYR A 189 -9.44 -1.67 -4.68
N LEU A 190 -10.28 -2.48 -4.03
CA LEU A 190 -11.10 -2.05 -2.90
C LEU A 190 -10.47 -2.40 -1.54
N LEU A 191 -9.74 -3.51 -1.45
CA LEU A 191 -9.16 -3.99 -0.19
C LEU A 191 -7.64 -4.09 -0.28
N ARG A 192 -6.94 -3.32 0.56
CA ARG A 192 -5.49 -3.40 0.77
C ARG A 192 -5.07 -4.66 1.53
#